data_AF-L7K0F1-F1
#
_entry.id   AF-L7K0F1-F1
#
_cell.length_a   1.000
_cell.length_b   1.000
_cell.length_c   1.000
_cell.angle_alpha   90.00
_cell.angle_beta   90.00
_cell.angle_gamma   90.00
#
_symmetry.space_group_name_H-M   'P 1'
#
loop_
_entity.id
_entity.type
_entity.pdbx_description
1 polymer ?
#
loop_
_entity_poly.entity_id
_entity_poly.type
_entity_poly.pdbx_seq_one_letter_code
_entity_poly.pdbx_strand_id
1 'polypeptide(L)'
;MTLSSCVPVSNTIEKMRETFKVVDSDITHMEILNNDVTVSGCNYYSLFDYVPSHGVYLNDYINFYTCISNDIYNTWEVLGIEACRAVIIREVRAVFQAYGIEIDIRHLMLIADKMTVTGEYVAFNRHKMSGSVLGKMSFESTYNFLRKAYLYGSCDELEGPSARVALGLPVRNGTGMFDLLYEDNQGVYD
;
A
#
# COMPACT_ATOMS: atom_id res chain seq x y z
N MET A 1 -15.71 3.48 -2.65
CA MET A 1 -14.78 4.31 -1.87
C MET A 1 -15.44 4.57 -0.54
N THR A 2 -15.21 3.74 0.47
CA THR A 2 -15.83 3.90 1.79
C THR A 2 -14.96 4.84 2.61
N LEU A 3 -15.42 6.08 2.78
CA LEU A 3 -14.92 6.92 3.86
C LEU A 3 -15.51 6.36 5.15
N SER A 4 -14.75 5.57 5.91
CA SER A 4 -15.22 5.10 7.22
C SER A 4 -14.79 6.11 8.29
N SER A 5 -15.78 6.87 8.77
CA SER A 5 -15.99 7.23 10.18
C SER A 5 -14.93 8.06 10.92
N CYS A 6 -15.31 9.29 11.27
CA CYS A 6 -15.43 9.78 12.66
C CYS A 6 -15.88 11.26 12.64
N VAL A 7 -17.18 11.56 12.65
CA VAL A 7 -17.68 12.92 12.94
C VAL A 7 -18.76 12.80 14.00
N PRO A 8 -18.63 13.45 15.18
CA PRO A 8 -19.67 13.39 16.20
C PRO A 8 -21.00 13.94 15.66
N VAL A 9 -22.07 13.16 15.80
CA VAL A 9 -23.42 13.58 15.37
C VAL A 9 -23.89 14.75 16.23
N SER A 10 -23.74 15.95 15.71
CA SER A 10 -24.54 17.10 16.13
C SER A 10 -25.86 17.13 15.33
N ASN A 11 -26.87 17.87 15.82
CA ASN A 11 -28.18 18.09 15.18
C ASN A 11 -28.14 18.49 13.67
N THR A 12 -26.95 18.74 13.14
CA THR A 12 -26.63 19.09 11.75
C THR A 12 -26.56 17.88 10.81
N ILE A 13 -26.16 16.68 11.28
CA ILE A 13 -26.07 15.47 10.43
C ILE A 13 -27.47 14.92 10.12
N GLU A 14 -28.44 15.08 11.02
CA GLU A 14 -29.84 14.78 10.72
C GLU A 14 -30.42 15.68 9.62
N LYS A 15 -30.02 16.96 9.57
CA LYS A 15 -30.39 17.88 8.47
C LYS A 15 -29.77 17.49 7.14
N MET A 16 -28.54 16.96 7.14
CA MET A 16 -27.89 16.46 5.92
C MET A 16 -28.63 15.25 5.31
N ARG A 17 -29.34 14.46 6.13
CA ARG A 17 -30.09 13.27 5.69
C ARG A 17 -31.20 13.58 4.68
N GLU A 18 -31.76 14.79 4.72
CA GLU A 18 -32.86 15.22 3.83
C GLU A 18 -32.37 15.98 2.58
N THR A 19 -31.23 16.68 2.64
CA THR A 19 -30.83 17.65 1.61
C THR A 19 -29.57 17.28 0.80
N PHE A 20 -28.73 16.36 1.27
CA PHE A 20 -27.56 15.88 0.50
C PHE A 20 -27.89 14.88 -0.61
N LYS A 21 -29.16 14.51 -0.74
CA LYS A 21 -29.61 13.71 -1.87
C LYS A 21 -29.52 14.56 -3.16
N VAL A 22 -28.60 14.16 -4.04
CA VAL A 22 -28.74 14.20 -5.53
C VAL A 22 -27.95 15.28 -6.30
N VAL A 23 -27.16 16.17 -5.69
CA VAL A 23 -26.54 17.28 -6.48
C VAL A 23 -25.03 17.21 -6.70
N ASP A 24 -24.24 16.45 -5.93
CA ASP A 24 -22.84 16.18 -6.28
C ASP A 24 -22.71 14.81 -6.95
N SER A 25 -22.19 14.81 -8.19
CA SER A 25 -22.18 13.69 -9.13
C SER A 25 -21.42 12.44 -8.65
N ASP A 26 -20.62 12.55 -7.59
CA ASP A 26 -19.69 11.49 -7.18
C ASP A 26 -20.18 10.72 -5.93
N ILE A 27 -21.15 11.25 -5.17
CA ILE A 27 -21.65 10.60 -3.94
C ILE A 27 -22.75 9.59 -4.28
N THR A 28 -22.43 8.31 -4.15
CA THR A 28 -23.32 7.20 -4.56
C THR A 28 -24.16 6.64 -3.42
N HIS A 29 -23.61 6.61 -2.20
CA HIS A 29 -24.30 6.05 -1.02
C HIS A 29 -23.80 6.73 0.25
N MET A 30 -24.70 7.04 1.18
CA MET A 30 -24.38 7.64 2.48
C MET A 30 -25.18 6.92 3.56
N GLU A 31 -24.49 6.33 4.53
CA GLU A 31 -25.09 5.60 5.65
C GLU A 31 -24.55 6.13 6.97
N ILE A 32 -25.45 6.35 7.93
CA ILE A 32 -25.12 6.80 9.28
C ILE A 32 -25.35 5.62 10.22
N LEU A 33 -24.28 5.13 10.84
CA LEU A 33 -24.33 4.00 11.76
C LEU A 33 -23.55 4.35 13.03
N ASN A 34 -24.14 4.17 14.21
CA ASN A 34 -23.45 4.31 15.51
C ASN A 34 -22.59 5.57 15.66
N ASN A 35 -23.13 6.73 15.28
CA ASN A 35 -22.47 8.04 15.36
C ASN A 35 -21.40 8.30 14.29
N ASP A 36 -21.25 7.38 13.33
CA ASP A 36 -20.33 7.49 12.22
C ASP A 36 -21.06 7.68 10.90
N VAL A 37 -20.52 8.56 10.06
CA VAL A 37 -21.00 8.77 8.70
C VAL A 37 -20.07 8.01 7.76
N THR A 38 -20.65 7.07 7.02
CA THR A 38 -19.96 6.41 5.90
C THR A 38 -20.46 6.99 4.60
N VAL A 39 -19.53 7.45 3.78
CA VAL A 39 -19.86 8.06 2.49
C VAL A 39 -19.13 7.29 1.41
N SER A 40 -19.88 6.88 0.38
CA SER A 40 -19.40 6.13 -0.75
C SER A 40 -19.28 7.00 -1.99
N GLY A 41 -18.08 7.00 -2.58
CA GLY A 41 -17.82 7.67 -3.86
C GLY A 41 -17.17 9.05 -3.74
N CYS A 42 -16.86 9.52 -2.52
CA CYS A 42 -16.21 10.81 -2.31
C CYS A 42 -14.70 10.66 -2.15
N ASN A 43 -13.93 11.45 -2.89
CA ASN A 43 -12.48 11.53 -2.72
C ASN A 43 -12.10 12.59 -1.66
N TYR A 44 -10.82 12.66 -1.28
CA TYR A 44 -10.34 13.67 -0.33
C TYR A 44 -10.41 15.10 -0.89
N TYR A 45 -10.39 15.28 -2.22
CA TYR A 45 -10.50 16.59 -2.85
C TYR A 45 -11.91 17.18 -2.68
N SER A 46 -12.95 16.34 -2.78
CA SER A 46 -14.35 16.70 -2.58
C SER A 46 -14.64 17.26 -1.18
N LEU A 47 -13.78 17.02 -0.19
CA LEU A 47 -13.91 17.64 1.13
C LEU A 47 -13.70 19.16 1.10
N PHE A 48 -12.89 19.64 0.16
CA PHE A 48 -12.56 21.06 0.00
C PHE A 48 -13.45 21.77 -1.01
N ASP A 49 -14.32 21.03 -1.71
CA ASP A 49 -15.21 21.61 -2.71
C ASP A 49 -16.33 22.42 -2.05
N TYR A 50 -16.69 23.51 -2.72
CA TYR A 50 -17.77 24.40 -2.30
C TYR A 50 -19.11 23.84 -2.81
N VAL A 51 -20.07 23.66 -1.89
CA VAL A 51 -21.40 23.16 -2.24
C VAL A 51 -22.35 24.35 -2.45
N PRO A 52 -22.72 24.69 -3.70
CA PRO A 52 -23.48 25.90 -3.99
C PRO A 52 -24.92 25.85 -3.45
N SER A 53 -25.47 24.64 -3.29
CA SER A 53 -26.85 24.43 -2.83
C SER A 53 -27.07 24.84 -1.37
N HIS A 54 -26.03 24.78 -0.54
CA HIS A 54 -26.08 25.14 0.87
C HIS A 54 -25.24 26.36 1.20
N GLY A 55 -24.36 26.78 0.29
CA GLY A 55 -23.49 27.94 0.47
C GLY A 55 -22.36 27.68 1.48
N VAL A 56 -21.89 26.44 1.59
CA VAL A 56 -20.93 26.02 2.62
C VAL A 56 -19.87 25.08 2.02
N TYR A 57 -18.70 25.01 2.67
CA TYR A 57 -17.67 24.01 2.37
C TYR A 57 -17.92 22.71 3.14
N LEU A 58 -17.61 21.56 2.54
CA LEU A 58 -17.78 20.27 3.22
C LEU A 58 -16.96 20.17 4.53
N ASN A 59 -15.76 20.76 4.54
CA ASN A 59 -14.87 20.84 5.70
C ASN A 59 -15.45 21.57 6.91
N ASP A 60 -16.49 22.39 6.76
CA ASP A 60 -17.16 23.02 7.90
C ASP A 60 -17.98 22.01 8.73
N TYR A 61 -18.30 20.86 8.13
CA TYR A 61 -19.12 19.81 8.72
C TYR A 61 -18.38 18.48 8.86
N ILE A 62 -17.39 18.23 8.00
CA ILE A 62 -16.61 17.01 7.99
C ILE A 62 -15.21 17.33 8.51
N ASN A 63 -14.85 16.72 9.65
CA ASN A 63 -13.54 16.92 10.23
C ASN A 63 -12.47 16.15 9.47
N PHE A 64 -11.61 16.87 8.76
CA PHE A 64 -10.50 16.31 7.99
C PHE A 64 -9.55 15.44 8.83
N TYR A 65 -9.30 15.80 10.10
CA TYR A 65 -8.34 15.08 10.96
C TYR A 65 -8.82 13.70 11.41
N THR A 66 -10.12 13.43 11.30
CA THR A 66 -10.73 12.16 11.70
C THR A 66 -11.28 11.38 10.51
N CYS A 67 -11.21 11.94 9.30
CA CYS A 67 -11.61 11.27 8.09
C CYS A 67 -10.63 10.17 7.70
N ILE A 68 -11.16 9.05 7.23
CA ILE A 68 -10.34 7.96 6.73
C ILE A 68 -10.95 7.40 5.46
N SER A 69 -10.11 7.17 4.45
CA SER A 69 -10.49 6.59 3.17
C SER A 69 -9.88 5.20 2.99
N ASN A 70 -10.61 4.36 2.26
CA ASN A 70 -10.10 3.08 1.76
C ASN A 70 -9.38 3.22 0.40
N ASP A 71 -9.34 4.42 -0.18
CA ASP A 71 -8.57 4.70 -1.38
C ASP A 71 -7.12 5.04 -1.03
N ILE A 72 -6.24 4.05 -1.20
CA ILE A 72 -4.82 4.14 -0.86
C ILE A 72 -4.09 5.14 -1.77
N TYR A 73 -4.45 5.23 -3.06
CA TYR A 73 -3.77 6.10 -4.01
C TYR A 73 -4.07 7.57 -3.71
N ASN A 74 -5.34 7.90 -3.52
CA ASN A 74 -5.76 9.26 -3.16
C ASN A 74 -5.22 9.68 -1.77
N THR A 75 -5.11 8.72 -0.83
CA THR A 75 -4.47 8.96 0.47
C THR A 75 -3.01 9.37 0.29
N TRP A 76 -2.26 8.66 -0.56
CA TRP A 76 -0.87 9.01 -0.86
C TRP A 76 -0.74 10.40 -1.49
N GLU A 77 -1.63 10.74 -2.43
CA GLU A 77 -1.57 12.02 -3.15
C GLU A 77 -1.88 13.24 -2.25
N VAL A 78 -2.85 13.10 -1.33
CA VAL A 78 -3.30 14.21 -0.48
C VAL A 78 -2.59 14.27 0.87
N LEU A 79 -2.46 13.12 1.55
CA LEU A 79 -1.92 13.04 2.92
C LEU A 79 -0.44 12.60 2.96
N GLY A 80 0.09 12.08 1.85
CA GLY A 80 1.48 11.66 1.74
C GLY A 80 1.74 10.18 2.07
N ILE A 81 3.03 9.82 2.05
CA ILE A 81 3.47 8.42 2.04
C ILE A 81 3.24 7.68 3.37
N GLU A 82 3.42 8.34 4.50
CA GLU A 82 3.22 7.71 5.82
C GLU A 82 1.74 7.46 6.12
N ALA A 83 0.86 8.37 5.69
CA ALA A 83 -0.58 8.17 5.76
C ALA A 83 -1.01 6.97 4.89
N CYS A 84 -0.47 6.88 3.66
CA CYS A 84 -0.68 5.73 2.78
C CYS A 84 -0.22 4.42 3.42
N ARG A 85 0.98 4.39 4.02
CA ARG A 85 1.51 3.23 4.75
C ARG A 85 0.56 2.77 5.86
N ALA A 86 0.06 3.70 6.67
CA ALA A 86 -0.88 3.41 7.76
C ALA A 86 -2.21 2.86 7.23
N VAL A 87 -2.74 3.45 6.14
CA VAL A 87 -3.98 2.99 5.50
C VAL A 87 -3.82 1.57 4.95
N ILE A 88 -2.70 1.24 4.28
CA ILE A 88 -2.43 -0.13 3.78
C ILE A 88 -2.52 -1.15 4.93
N ILE A 89 -1.83 -0.88 6.05
CA ILE A 89 -1.83 -1.80 7.21
C ILE A 89 -3.27 -1.98 7.74
N ARG A 90 -4.02 -0.88 7.86
CA ARG A 90 -5.41 -0.90 8.36
C ARG A 90 -6.35 -1.68 7.45
N GLU A 91 -6.32 -1.40 6.14
CA GLU A 91 -7.21 -2.04 5.16
C GLU A 91 -6.93 -3.53 5.03
N VAL A 92 -5.65 -3.92 4.92
CA VAL A 92 -5.27 -5.33 4.84
C VAL A 92 -5.68 -6.07 6.12
N ARG A 93 -5.46 -5.46 7.29
CA ARG A 93 -5.91 -6.03 8.58
C ARG A 93 -7.43 -6.19 8.63
N ALA A 94 -8.19 -5.19 8.19
CA ALA A 94 -9.65 -5.23 8.19
C ALA A 94 -10.18 -6.39 7.32
N VAL A 95 -9.57 -6.64 6.16
CA VAL A 95 -9.92 -7.76 5.29
C VAL A 95 -9.68 -9.09 6.02
N PHE A 96 -8.50 -9.33 6.58
CA PHE A 96 -8.21 -10.59 7.28
C PHE A 96 -9.08 -10.79 8.52
N GLN A 97 -9.37 -9.72 9.27
CA GLN A 97 -10.24 -9.76 10.43
C GLN A 97 -11.68 -10.17 10.06
N ALA A 98 -12.20 -9.72 8.91
CA ALA A 98 -13.52 -10.14 8.43
C ALA A 98 -13.63 -11.64 8.16
N TYR A 99 -12.51 -12.31 7.84
CA TYR A 99 -12.43 -13.76 7.68
C TYR A 99 -12.03 -14.51 8.97
N GLY A 100 -11.86 -13.81 10.10
CA GLY A 100 -11.43 -14.40 11.36
C GLY A 100 -9.97 -14.86 11.38
N ILE A 101 -9.13 -14.32 10.49
CA ILE A 101 -7.72 -14.67 10.39
C ILE A 101 -6.91 -13.67 11.21
N GLU A 102 -6.26 -14.15 12.27
CA GLU A 102 -5.32 -13.34 13.04
C GLU A 102 -3.93 -13.34 12.41
N ILE A 103 -3.40 -12.15 12.13
CA ILE A 103 -2.06 -11.94 11.55
C ILE A 103 -1.31 -10.95 12.42
N ASP A 104 -0.05 -11.28 12.72
CA ASP A 104 0.83 -10.36 13.42
C ASP A 104 1.10 -9.10 12.59
N ILE A 105 0.98 -7.94 13.22
CA ILE A 105 1.14 -6.64 12.59
C ILE A 105 2.51 -6.46 11.91
N ARG A 106 3.57 -7.13 12.38
CA ARG A 106 4.92 -7.04 11.81
C ARG A 106 4.96 -7.51 10.36
N HIS A 107 4.15 -8.51 9.99
CA HIS A 107 4.04 -8.95 8.60
C HIS A 107 3.38 -7.88 7.72
N LEU A 108 2.32 -7.25 8.22
CA LEU A 108 1.61 -6.19 7.52
C LEU A 108 2.48 -4.94 7.38
N MET A 109 3.24 -4.60 8.42
CA MET A 109 4.23 -3.51 8.39
C MET A 109 5.28 -3.75 7.31
N LEU A 110 5.84 -4.96 7.23
CA LEU A 110 6.83 -5.30 6.21
C LEU A 110 6.29 -5.14 4.78
N ILE A 111 5.05 -5.58 4.55
CA ILE A 111 4.37 -5.44 3.26
C ILE A 111 4.17 -3.96 2.93
N ALA A 112 3.62 -3.20 3.87
CA ALA A 112 3.37 -1.77 3.67
C ALA A 112 4.67 -0.99 3.44
N ASP A 113 5.74 -1.28 4.19
CA ASP A 113 7.07 -0.67 4.00
C ASP A 113 7.59 -0.94 2.60
N LYS A 114 7.46 -2.19 2.13
CA LYS A 114 7.93 -2.56 0.81
C LYS A 114 7.15 -1.86 -0.31
N MET A 115 5.87 -1.57 -0.10
CA MET A 115 5.02 -0.83 -1.04
C MET A 115 5.30 0.67 -1.06
N THR A 116 5.87 1.24 0.01
CA THR A 116 6.07 2.69 0.17
C THR A 116 7.54 3.13 0.16
N VAL A 117 8.50 2.20 0.07
CA VAL A 117 9.94 2.46 0.21
C VAL A 117 10.51 3.49 -0.77
N THR A 118 9.90 3.65 -1.95
CA THR A 118 10.38 4.57 -3.00
C THR A 118 9.88 6.01 -2.82
N GLY A 119 9.10 6.30 -1.77
CA GLY A 119 8.40 7.57 -1.59
C GLY A 119 7.11 7.70 -2.41
N GLU A 120 6.80 6.69 -3.21
CA GLU A 120 5.57 6.58 -4.00
C GLU A 120 4.84 5.29 -3.65
N TYR A 121 3.53 5.27 -3.86
CA TYR A 121 2.75 4.04 -3.76
C TYR A 121 3.06 3.09 -4.93
N VAL A 122 3.72 1.98 -4.63
CA VAL A 122 4.06 0.93 -5.60
C VAL A 122 3.27 -0.34 -5.30
N ALA A 123 2.27 -0.61 -6.14
CA ALA A 123 1.51 -1.85 -6.09
C ALA A 123 2.37 -3.07 -6.47
N PHE A 124 2.09 -4.22 -5.85
CA PHE A 124 2.63 -5.52 -6.26
C PHE A 124 2.00 -5.97 -7.58
N ASN A 125 2.52 -5.46 -8.68
CA ASN A 125 2.10 -5.86 -10.02
C ASN A 125 3.31 -6.21 -10.90
N ARG A 126 3.07 -6.99 -11.96
CA ARG A 126 4.11 -7.45 -12.89
C ARG A 126 4.90 -6.34 -13.59
N HIS A 127 4.38 -5.11 -13.64
CA HIS A 127 5.01 -3.99 -14.33
C HIS A 127 5.93 -3.16 -13.42
N LYS A 128 5.56 -3.06 -12.14
CA LYS A 128 6.24 -2.25 -11.12
C LYS A 128 7.03 -3.09 -10.11
N MET A 129 7.05 -4.41 -10.26
CA MET A 129 7.84 -5.29 -9.39
C MET A 129 9.34 -5.00 -9.54
N SER A 130 9.93 -4.53 -8.45
CA SER A 130 11.37 -4.36 -8.32
C SER A 130 12.05 -5.72 -8.18
N GLY A 131 13.21 -5.88 -8.82
CA GLY A 131 13.95 -7.14 -8.79
C GLY A 131 15.03 -7.21 -9.87
N SER A 132 15.90 -8.21 -9.72
CA SER A 132 16.97 -8.51 -10.67
C SER A 132 16.40 -8.98 -12.01
N VAL A 133 17.20 -8.96 -13.07
CA VAL A 133 16.77 -9.30 -14.43
C VAL A 133 16.26 -10.75 -14.50
N LEU A 134 17.05 -11.70 -14.00
CA LEU A 134 16.68 -13.12 -13.89
C LEU A 134 15.52 -13.31 -12.91
N GLY A 135 15.48 -12.54 -11.83
CA GLY A 135 14.36 -12.54 -10.91
C GLY A 135 13.04 -12.19 -11.61
N LYS A 136 13.03 -11.14 -12.44
CA LYS A 136 11.87 -10.75 -13.26
C LYS A 136 11.53 -11.81 -14.30
N MET A 137 12.53 -12.37 -14.99
CA MET A 137 12.35 -13.44 -15.96
C MET A 137 11.73 -14.72 -15.35
N SER A 138 12.11 -15.05 -14.11
CA SER A 138 11.62 -16.23 -13.38
C SER A 138 10.18 -16.07 -12.89
N PHE A 139 9.72 -14.83 -12.70
CA PHE A 139 8.36 -14.54 -12.26
C PHE A 139 7.35 -14.66 -13.41
N GLU A 140 7.52 -13.87 -14.48
CA GLU A 140 6.64 -13.90 -15.66
C GLU A 140 7.27 -13.18 -16.86
N SER A 141 6.74 -13.39 -18.08
CA SER A 141 7.10 -12.64 -19.29
C SER A 141 8.60 -12.68 -19.66
N THR A 142 9.21 -13.85 -19.54
CA THR A 142 10.66 -14.10 -19.74
C THR A 142 11.21 -13.50 -21.03
N TYR A 143 10.56 -13.72 -22.17
CA TYR A 143 11.03 -13.22 -23.47
C TYR A 143 11.13 -11.69 -23.53
N ASN A 144 10.14 -10.99 -22.98
CA ASN A 144 10.12 -9.52 -22.99
C ASN A 144 11.23 -8.94 -22.13
N PHE A 145 11.48 -9.52 -20.95
CA PHE A 145 12.57 -9.09 -20.07
C PHE A 145 13.94 -9.45 -20.65
N LEU A 146 14.07 -10.63 -21.27
CA LEU A 146 15.30 -11.04 -21.95
C LEU A 146 15.64 -10.13 -23.14
N ARG A 147 14.66 -9.84 -24.00
CA ARG A 147 14.86 -8.94 -25.12
C ARG A 147 15.28 -7.54 -24.65
N LYS A 148 14.63 -7.01 -23.61
CA LYS A 148 15.01 -5.71 -23.01
C LYS A 148 16.44 -5.77 -22.44
N ALA A 149 16.75 -6.80 -21.65
CA ALA A 149 18.09 -6.96 -21.07
C ALA A 149 19.17 -7.05 -22.14
N TYR A 150 18.93 -7.77 -23.24
CA TYR A 150 19.84 -7.85 -24.38
C TYR A 150 20.02 -6.48 -25.08
N LEU A 151 18.92 -5.77 -25.34
CA LEU A 151 18.95 -4.46 -26.00
C LEU A 151 19.67 -3.39 -25.16
N TYR A 152 19.48 -3.41 -23.84
CA TYR A 152 20.07 -2.44 -22.92
C TYR A 152 21.39 -2.92 -22.29
N GLY A 153 21.89 -4.11 -22.63
CA GLY A 153 23.10 -4.69 -22.04
C GLY A 153 23.03 -4.88 -20.53
N SER A 154 21.84 -5.19 -19.98
CA SER A 154 21.64 -5.32 -18.54
C SER A 154 22.22 -6.63 -18.00
N CYS A 155 22.96 -6.56 -16.89
CA CYS A 155 23.50 -7.71 -16.17
C CYS A 155 22.69 -7.99 -14.90
N ASP A 156 22.76 -9.23 -14.40
CA ASP A 156 22.19 -9.62 -13.11
C ASP A 156 23.31 -9.84 -12.10
N GLU A 157 23.22 -9.19 -10.94
CA GLU A 157 24.20 -9.29 -9.84
C GLU A 157 24.04 -10.56 -9.00
N LEU A 158 22.98 -11.35 -9.26
CA LEU A 158 22.68 -12.59 -8.55
C LEU A 158 22.49 -12.38 -7.04
N GLU A 159 22.01 -11.23 -6.59
CA GLU A 159 21.70 -11.02 -5.17
C GLU A 159 20.35 -11.62 -4.76
N GLY A 160 19.42 -11.72 -5.72
CA GLY A 160 18.10 -12.28 -5.48
C GLY A 160 18.11 -13.80 -5.29
N PRO A 161 17.26 -14.34 -4.39
CA PRO A 161 17.17 -15.78 -4.16
C PRO A 161 16.76 -16.55 -5.42
N SER A 162 15.80 -16.01 -6.20
CA SER A 162 15.32 -16.66 -7.43
C SER A 162 16.40 -16.75 -8.50
N ALA A 163 17.17 -15.69 -8.71
CA ALA A 163 18.27 -15.66 -9.68
C ALA A 163 19.37 -16.68 -9.33
N ARG A 164 19.74 -16.78 -8.04
CA ARG A 164 20.74 -17.75 -7.56
C ARG A 164 20.29 -19.19 -7.73
N VAL A 165 19.05 -19.49 -7.34
CA VAL A 165 18.49 -20.85 -7.45
C VAL A 165 18.43 -21.27 -8.92
N ALA A 166 18.06 -20.36 -9.83
CA ALA A 166 18.03 -20.66 -11.27
C ALA A 166 19.41 -21.07 -11.84
N LEU A 167 20.50 -20.59 -11.23
CA LEU A 167 21.88 -20.95 -11.60
C LEU A 167 22.50 -22.04 -10.72
N GLY A 168 21.73 -22.61 -9.78
CA GLY A 168 22.22 -23.63 -8.85
C GLY A 168 23.18 -23.10 -7.76
N LEU A 169 23.17 -21.79 -7.49
CA LEU A 169 23.98 -21.16 -6.46
C LEU A 169 23.27 -21.13 -5.11
N PRO A 170 23.99 -21.23 -3.97
CA PRO A 170 23.41 -21.08 -2.65
C PRO A 170 22.88 -19.65 -2.44
N VAL A 171 21.69 -19.54 -1.84
CA VAL A 171 21.05 -18.26 -1.52
C VAL A 171 21.77 -17.57 -0.36
N ARG A 172 21.97 -16.25 -0.44
CA ARG A 172 22.59 -15.41 0.60
C ARG A 172 21.66 -15.08 1.79
N ASN A 173 20.81 -16.01 2.18
CA ASN A 173 19.91 -15.87 3.33
C ASN A 173 20.06 -17.08 4.24
N GLY A 174 19.76 -16.92 5.54
CA GLY A 174 19.88 -17.99 6.51
C GLY A 174 21.33 -18.46 6.67
N THR A 175 21.59 -19.74 6.45
CA THR A 175 22.94 -20.33 6.58
C THR A 175 23.92 -19.86 5.52
N GLY A 176 23.44 -19.37 4.38
CA GLY A 176 24.29 -18.80 3.32
C GLY A 176 24.62 -17.32 3.51
N MET A 177 24.27 -16.72 4.66
CA MET A 177 24.51 -15.29 4.93
C MET A 177 25.92 -14.99 5.44
N PHE A 178 26.64 -15.99 5.94
CA PHE A 178 27.99 -15.84 6.49
C PHE A 178 28.93 -16.90 5.92
N ASP A 179 30.20 -16.56 5.85
CA ASP A 179 31.28 -17.48 5.52
C ASP A 179 32.01 -17.89 6.81
N LEU A 180 32.57 -19.10 6.81
CA LEU A 180 33.40 -19.58 7.91
C LEU A 180 34.86 -19.31 7.59
N LEU A 181 35.52 -18.56 8.46
CA LEU A 181 36.97 -18.44 8.46
C LEU A 181 37.53 -19.46 9.46
N TYR A 182 38.39 -20.35 8.98
CA TYR A 182 39.13 -21.30 9.82
C TYR A 182 40.62 -21.05 9.63
N GLU A 183 41.31 -20.71 10.72
CA GLU A 183 42.78 -20.62 10.73
C GLU A 183 43.35 -22.01 10.99
N ASP A 184 44.03 -22.57 9.99
CA ASP A 184 44.69 -23.85 10.12
C ASP A 184 46.09 -23.65 10.76
N ASN A 185 46.18 -23.85 12.07
CA ASN A 185 47.46 -23.91 12.79
C ASN A 185 48.14 -25.29 12.62
N GLN A 186 48.26 -25.77 11.39
CA GLN A 186 49.21 -26.84 11.06
C GLN A 186 50.60 -26.20 11.07
N GLY A 187 51.32 -26.44 12.16
CA GLY A 187 52.63 -25.87 12.44
C GLY A 187 53.60 -26.03 11.28
N VAL A 188 54.38 -24.97 11.07
CA VAL A 188 55.68 -25.01 10.41
C VAL A 188 56.50 -26.10 11.12
N TYR A 189 56.59 -27.28 10.52
CA TYR A 189 57.62 -28.25 10.85
C TYR A 189 58.87 -27.83 10.07
N ASP A 190 59.86 -27.29 10.80
CA ASP A 190 61.25 -27.13 10.34
C ASP A 190 61.88 -28.48 9.93
#